data_AF-A0A9P1DTJ5-F1
#
_entry.id   AF-A0A9P1DTJ5-F1
#
_cell.length_a   1.000
_cell.length_b   1.000
_cell.length_c   1.000
_cell.angle_alpha   90.00
_cell.angle_beta   90.00
_cell.angle_gamma   90.00
#
_symmetry.space_group_name_H-M   'P 1'
#
loop_
_entity.id
_entity.type
_entity.pdbx_description
1 polymer ?
#
loop_
_entity_poly.entity_id
_entity_poly.type
_entity_poly.pdbx_seq_one_letter_code
_entity_poly.pdbx_strand_id
1 'polypeptide(L)'
;MTGAIKTQKLLEKYGIYNEKIADFAKWSVNDKKLKNASRGIFNYIHEQGKTLPVPLSAVMAPVRGKSRHKHIERTRPWPVLLLSDWVRTAFQEPFKGFYLLGGKKSDQLDEVKAMLSRFWSRYRVVDSDVAPEHPEITIPFFIHGDEGRGQCKRAVLVLAAQPVFGWGGENSITSHKQLAFNMQTFTTRMLMTVIPSEHYAANGATLQTILRAL
;
A
#
# COMPACT_ATOMS: atom_id res chain seq x y z
N MET A 1 -29.94 2.89 -5.09
CA MET A 1 -29.23 4.15 -5.39
C MET A 1 -28.64 4.86 -4.17
N THR A 2 -29.16 4.67 -2.95
CA THR A 2 -28.70 5.37 -1.73
C THR A 2 -27.36 4.86 -1.15
N GLY A 3 -26.99 3.59 -1.39
CA GLY A 3 -25.73 3.00 -0.89
C GLY A 3 -24.46 3.53 -1.56
N ALA A 4 -24.47 3.71 -2.89
CA ALA A 4 -23.30 4.15 -3.65
C ALA A 4 -22.86 5.59 -3.28
N ILE A 5 -23.83 6.49 -3.08
CA ILE A 5 -23.59 7.89 -2.68
C ILE A 5 -22.97 7.95 -1.27
N LYS A 6 -23.40 7.07 -0.36
CA LYS A 6 -22.86 6.99 1.01
C LYS A 6 -21.41 6.49 1.01
N THR A 7 -21.08 5.53 0.16
CA THR A 7 -19.71 5.04 -0.03
C THR A 7 -18.80 6.11 -0.61
N GLN A 8 -19.22 6.82 -1.67
CA GLN A 8 -18.41 7.86 -2.29
C GLN A 8 -18.06 9.01 -1.32
N LYS A 9 -19.04 9.50 -0.54
CA LYS A 9 -18.79 10.51 0.50
C LYS A 9 -17.80 10.03 1.57
N LEU A 10 -17.80 8.74 1.89
CA LEU A 10 -16.84 8.14 2.82
C LEU A 10 -15.43 8.13 2.22
N LEU A 11 -15.29 7.72 0.95
CA LEU A 11 -14.02 7.69 0.25
C LEU A 11 -13.39 9.10 0.18
N GLU A 12 -14.20 10.11 -0.14
CA GLU A 12 -13.80 11.52 -0.18
C GLU A 12 -13.41 12.06 1.19
N LYS A 13 -14.15 11.69 2.24
CA LYS A 13 -13.85 12.12 3.61
C LYS A 13 -12.45 11.70 4.04
N TYR A 14 -12.08 10.44 3.81
CA TYR A 14 -10.82 9.86 4.27
C TYR A 14 -9.67 9.97 3.26
N GLY A 15 -9.88 10.63 2.12
CA GLY A 15 -8.82 10.80 1.12
C GLY A 15 -8.46 9.53 0.36
N ILE A 16 -9.40 8.59 0.28
CA ILE A 16 -9.25 7.28 -0.37
C ILE A 16 -9.68 7.37 -1.83
N TYR A 17 -10.57 8.31 -2.13
CA TYR A 17 -10.81 8.81 -3.47
C TYR A 17 -11.05 10.30 -3.37
N ASN A 18 -10.42 11.10 -4.21
CA ASN A 18 -10.69 12.53 -4.29
C ASN A 18 -10.47 12.97 -5.74
N GLU A 19 -11.54 13.46 -6.37
CA GLU A 19 -11.52 13.87 -7.77
C GLU A 19 -10.50 14.98 -8.03
N LYS A 20 -10.32 15.93 -7.10
CA LYS A 20 -9.27 16.95 -7.20
C LYS A 20 -7.87 16.34 -7.15
N ILE A 21 -7.64 15.33 -6.32
CA ILE A 21 -6.34 14.63 -6.28
C ILE A 21 -6.12 13.85 -7.58
N ALA A 22 -7.17 13.21 -8.11
CA ALA A 22 -7.10 12.55 -9.42
C ALA A 22 -6.79 13.55 -10.54
N ASP A 23 -7.39 14.73 -10.51
CA ASP A 23 -7.13 15.78 -11.50
C ASP A 23 -5.72 16.38 -11.35
N PHE A 24 -5.24 16.61 -10.13
CA PHE A 24 -3.84 16.96 -9.89
C PHE A 24 -2.87 15.90 -10.42
N ALA A 25 -3.20 14.62 -10.23
CA ALA A 25 -2.40 13.51 -10.76
C ALA A 25 -2.42 13.50 -12.29
N LYS A 26 -3.56 13.74 -12.94
CA LYS A 26 -3.64 13.88 -14.42
C LYS A 26 -2.81 15.06 -14.92
N TRP A 27 -2.86 16.21 -14.24
CA TRP A 27 -2.07 17.38 -14.63
C TRP A 27 -0.57 17.13 -14.51
N SER A 28 -0.14 16.28 -13.58
CA SER A 28 1.26 15.86 -13.44
C SER A 28 1.80 15.14 -14.68
N VAL A 29 0.96 14.42 -15.42
CA VAL A 29 1.34 13.71 -16.65
C VAL A 29 1.74 14.69 -17.77
N ASN A 30 1.15 15.89 -17.77
CA ASN A 30 1.41 16.93 -18.77
C ASN A 30 2.47 17.96 -18.31
N ASP A 31 2.87 17.94 -17.03
CA ASP A 31 3.96 18.78 -16.52
C ASP A 31 5.32 18.21 -16.94
N LYS A 32 5.81 18.63 -18.12
CA LYS A 32 7.12 18.23 -18.66
C LYS A 32 8.30 18.49 -17.71
N LYS A 33 8.14 19.33 -16.68
CA LYS A 33 9.17 19.63 -15.68
C LYS A 33 8.95 18.90 -14.36
N LEU A 34 7.76 18.31 -14.11
CA LEU A 34 7.37 17.54 -12.91
C LEU A 34 7.69 18.22 -11.56
N LYS A 35 7.95 19.53 -11.54
CA LYS A 35 8.58 20.18 -10.37
C LYS A 35 7.60 20.46 -9.24
N ASN A 36 6.31 20.61 -9.54
CA ASN A 36 5.35 21.13 -8.58
C ASN A 36 4.13 20.24 -8.33
N ALA A 37 3.80 19.29 -9.21
CA ALA A 37 2.58 18.51 -9.07
C ALA A 37 2.59 17.58 -7.85
N SER A 38 3.65 16.80 -7.62
CA SER A 38 3.75 15.92 -6.45
C SER A 38 3.76 16.71 -5.13
N ARG A 39 4.42 17.87 -5.11
CA ARG A 39 4.43 18.78 -3.94
C ARG A 39 3.04 19.39 -3.70
N GLY A 40 2.35 19.79 -4.76
CA GLY A 40 0.98 20.30 -4.69
C GLY A 40 0.00 19.24 -4.15
N ILE A 41 0.10 18.00 -4.64
CA ILE A 41 -0.69 16.86 -4.14
C ILE A 41 -0.39 16.60 -2.66
N PHE A 42 0.89 16.56 -2.28
CA PHE A 42 1.30 16.34 -0.90
C PHE A 42 0.75 17.43 0.04
N ASN A 43 0.93 18.70 -0.32
CA ASN A 43 0.41 19.83 0.45
C ASN A 43 -1.12 19.76 0.56
N TYR A 44 -1.82 19.51 -0.56
CA TYR A 44 -3.27 19.40 -0.57
C TYR A 44 -3.76 18.27 0.35
N ILE A 45 -3.14 17.08 0.29
CA ILE A 45 -3.49 15.95 1.17
C ILE A 45 -3.35 16.34 2.65
N HIS A 46 -2.23 16.99 3.01
CA HIS A 46 -1.97 17.39 4.39
C HIS A 46 -2.89 18.52 4.88
N GLU A 47 -3.06 19.57 4.09
CA GLU A 47 -3.94 20.70 4.41
C GLU A 47 -5.40 20.26 4.61
N GLN A 48 -5.84 19.26 3.83
CA GLN A 48 -7.19 18.73 3.89
C GLN A 48 -7.36 17.57 4.88
N GLY A 49 -6.31 17.20 5.62
CA GLY A 49 -6.33 16.10 6.58
C GLY A 49 -6.70 14.75 5.95
N LYS A 50 -6.34 14.55 4.67
CA LYS A 50 -6.70 13.38 3.86
C LYS A 50 -5.71 12.22 4.07
N THR A 51 -5.38 11.96 5.33
CA THR A 51 -4.44 10.91 5.74
C THR A 51 -5.15 9.85 6.55
N LEU A 52 -4.75 8.60 6.36
CA LEU A 52 -5.25 7.49 7.17
C LEU A 52 -4.37 7.31 8.41
N PRO A 53 -4.95 7.14 9.59
CA PRO A 53 -4.20 7.04 10.84
C PRO A 53 -3.67 5.61 11.04
N VAL A 54 -2.84 5.12 10.11
CA VAL A 54 -2.14 3.84 10.29
C VAL A 54 -1.00 4.06 11.30
N PRO A 55 -0.93 3.27 12.39
CA PRO A 55 0.13 3.38 13.38
C PRO A 55 1.53 3.25 12.74
N LEU A 56 2.44 4.14 13.14
CA LEU A 56 3.85 4.03 12.78
C LEU A 56 4.58 3.21 13.84
N SER A 57 5.11 2.07 13.41
CA SER A 57 5.93 1.17 14.21
C SER A 57 7.40 1.36 13.87
N ALA A 58 8.29 0.71 14.63
CA ALA A 58 9.72 0.72 14.34
C ALA A 58 10.35 -0.66 14.57
N VAL A 59 11.25 -1.05 13.66
CA VAL A 59 12.03 -2.29 13.76
C VAL A 59 13.49 -1.93 14.00
N MET A 60 14.14 -2.57 14.96
CA MET A 60 15.56 -2.37 15.20
C MET A 60 16.35 -3.02 14.07
N ALA A 61 16.80 -2.21 13.11
CA ALA A 61 17.51 -2.68 11.92
C ALA A 61 18.96 -2.15 11.90
N PRO A 62 19.93 -2.94 11.42
CA PRO A 62 21.26 -2.42 11.14
C PRO A 62 21.15 -1.42 10.00
N VAL A 63 21.59 -0.19 10.24
CA VAL A 63 21.61 0.86 9.22
C VAL A 63 23.01 1.43 9.08
N ARG A 64 23.37 1.73 7.84
CA ARG A 64 24.60 2.44 7.54
C ARG A 64 24.46 3.89 7.96
N GLY A 65 25.36 4.33 8.83
CA GLY A 65 25.47 5.72 9.26
C GLY A 65 26.28 6.56 8.27
N LYS A 66 26.02 7.87 8.26
CA LYS A 66 26.88 8.84 7.56
C LYS A 66 28.19 9.00 8.32
N SER A 67 29.30 8.62 7.70
CA SER A 67 30.65 8.91 8.21
C SER A 67 31.55 9.23 7.03
N ARG A 68 32.35 10.30 7.17
CA ARG A 68 33.24 10.79 6.11
C ARG A 68 34.42 9.86 5.82
N HIS A 69 34.76 8.95 6.75
CA HIS A 69 36.03 8.20 6.69
C HIS A 69 35.86 6.67 6.78
N LYS A 70 34.75 6.16 7.34
CA LYS A 70 34.50 4.71 7.48
C LYS A 70 33.01 4.41 7.47
N HIS A 71 32.59 3.33 6.82
CA HIS A 71 31.24 2.80 6.98
C HIS A 71 31.04 2.35 8.42
N ILE A 72 30.13 2.99 9.15
CA ILE A 72 29.75 2.59 10.51
C ILE A 72 28.30 2.11 10.43
N GLU A 73 28.10 0.84 10.71
CA GLU A 73 26.77 0.27 10.88
C GLU A 73 26.34 0.43 12.33
N ARG A 74 25.08 0.83 12.53
CA ARG A 74 24.48 0.90 13.86
C ARG A 74 23.08 0.36 13.80
N THR A 75 22.69 -0.43 14.78
CA THR A 75 21.30 -0.81 14.96
C THR A 75 20.50 0.40 15.40
N ARG A 76 19.46 0.76 14.65
CA ARG A 76 18.58 1.90 14.96
C ARG A 76 17.12 1.51 14.74
N PRO A 77 16.18 2.16 15.43
CA PRO A 77 14.77 2.00 15.11
C PRO A 77 14.51 2.54 13.70
N TRP A 78 14.04 1.68 12.81
CA TRP A 78 13.67 2.02 11.45
C TRP A 78 12.15 2.07 11.32
N PRO A 79 11.58 3.17 10.78
CA PRO A 79 10.14 3.31 10.66
C PRO A 79 9.55 2.27 9.71
N VAL A 80 8.50 1.60 10.17
CA VAL A 80 7.70 0.67 9.39
C VAL A 80 6.21 0.90 9.64
N LEU A 81 5.42 0.70 8.61
CA LEU A 81 3.98 0.54 8.69
C LEU A 81 3.71 -0.96 8.51
N LEU A 82 3.36 -1.64 9.60
CA LEU A 82 3.16 -3.10 9.55
C LEU A 82 1.93 -3.42 8.70
N LEU A 83 1.98 -4.53 7.96
CA LEU A 83 0.80 -4.99 7.22
C LEU A 83 -0.37 -5.27 8.18
N SER A 84 -0.08 -5.78 9.37
CA SER A 84 -1.08 -5.99 10.43
C SER A 84 -1.76 -4.69 10.87
N ASP A 85 -1.03 -3.57 10.91
CA ASP A 85 -1.57 -2.24 11.23
C ASP A 85 -2.45 -1.73 10.09
N TRP A 86 -2.03 -1.91 8.83
CA TRP A 86 -2.86 -1.62 7.67
C TRP A 86 -4.17 -2.40 7.67
N VAL A 87 -4.10 -3.72 7.90
CA VAL A 87 -5.28 -4.59 7.97
C VAL A 87 -6.17 -4.16 9.13
N ARG A 88 -5.62 -3.92 10.31
CA ARG A 88 -6.39 -3.44 11.48
C ARG A 88 -7.13 -2.15 11.15
N THR A 89 -6.45 -1.14 10.60
CA THR A 89 -7.07 0.12 10.20
C THR A 89 -8.16 -0.10 9.14
N ALA A 90 -7.95 -0.99 8.16
CA ALA A 90 -8.93 -1.27 7.12
C ALA A 90 -10.19 -1.98 7.64
N PHE A 91 -10.10 -2.73 8.75
CA PHE A 91 -11.23 -3.42 9.37
C PHE A 91 -11.97 -2.58 10.43
N GLN A 92 -11.36 -1.50 10.92
CA GLN A 92 -12.01 -0.57 11.84
C GLN A 92 -13.16 0.22 11.19
N GLU A 93 -14.02 0.79 12.02
CA GLU A 93 -15.02 1.77 11.56
C GLU A 93 -14.32 2.99 10.93
N PRO A 94 -14.83 3.52 9.81
CA PRO A 94 -16.08 3.16 9.13
C PRO A 94 -15.93 2.14 7.98
N PHE A 95 -14.75 1.55 7.83
CA PHE A 95 -14.36 0.80 6.64
C PHE A 95 -14.81 -0.66 6.66
N LYS A 96 -14.77 -1.33 7.82
CA LYS A 96 -15.26 -2.72 8.00
C LYS A 96 -14.73 -3.72 6.96
N GLY A 97 -13.47 -3.57 6.55
CA GLY A 97 -12.81 -4.45 5.59
C GLY A 97 -13.10 -4.11 4.13
N PHE A 98 -13.92 -3.09 3.83
CA PHE A 98 -14.37 -2.74 2.49
C PHE A 98 -13.27 -2.73 1.41
N TYR A 99 -12.06 -2.26 1.74
CA TYR A 99 -10.95 -2.18 0.78
C TYR A 99 -10.24 -3.50 0.53
N LEU A 100 -10.25 -4.42 1.49
CA LEU A 100 -9.56 -5.70 1.42
C LEU A 100 -10.50 -6.85 1.06
N LEU A 101 -11.82 -6.62 1.15
CA LEU A 101 -12.87 -7.61 0.96
C LEU A 101 -13.67 -7.40 -0.33
N GLY A 102 -13.04 -6.86 -1.38
CA GLY A 102 -13.69 -6.74 -2.69
C GLY A 102 -14.89 -5.79 -2.72
N GLY A 103 -14.90 -4.76 -1.87
CA GLY A 103 -16.04 -3.84 -1.74
C GLY A 103 -17.18 -4.38 -0.86
N LYS A 104 -16.98 -5.53 -0.23
CA LYS A 104 -17.90 -6.11 0.76
C LYS A 104 -17.47 -5.71 2.16
N LYS A 105 -18.41 -5.75 3.11
CA LYS A 105 -18.12 -5.47 4.52
C LYS A 105 -18.15 -6.76 5.35
N SER A 106 -17.72 -6.65 6.61
CA SER A 106 -17.67 -7.76 7.57
C SER A 106 -19.03 -8.39 7.89
N ASP A 107 -20.14 -7.82 7.44
CA ASP A 107 -21.51 -8.38 7.53
C ASP A 107 -21.89 -9.21 6.30
N GLN A 108 -21.04 -9.25 5.26
CA GLN A 108 -21.24 -10.00 4.01
C GLN A 108 -20.21 -11.14 3.86
N LEU A 109 -19.88 -11.81 4.96
CA LEU A 109 -18.77 -12.78 4.99
C LEU A 109 -18.96 -13.99 4.08
N ASP A 110 -20.20 -14.42 3.84
CA ASP A 110 -20.43 -15.57 2.95
C ASP A 110 -20.02 -15.25 1.50
N GLU A 111 -20.30 -14.04 1.03
CA GLU A 111 -19.85 -13.57 -0.29
C GLU A 111 -18.32 -13.47 -0.36
N VAL A 112 -17.70 -12.96 0.71
CA VAL A 112 -16.24 -12.84 0.83
C VAL A 112 -15.58 -14.20 0.82
N LYS A 113 -16.08 -15.14 1.62
CA LYS A 113 -15.57 -16.52 1.67
C LYS A 113 -15.67 -17.20 0.31
N ALA A 114 -16.81 -17.04 -0.36
CA ALA A 114 -16.99 -17.59 -1.70
C ALA A 114 -15.99 -17.00 -2.71
N MET A 115 -15.72 -15.69 -2.63
CA MET A 115 -14.72 -15.01 -3.47
C MET A 115 -13.30 -15.53 -3.20
N LEU A 116 -12.87 -15.59 -1.94
CA LEU A 116 -11.53 -16.03 -1.55
C LEU A 116 -11.31 -17.51 -1.92
N SER A 117 -12.30 -18.37 -1.66
CA SER A 117 -12.26 -19.79 -2.05
C SER A 117 -12.10 -19.98 -3.55
N ARG A 118 -12.82 -19.20 -4.37
CA ARG A 118 -12.70 -19.24 -5.84
C ARG A 118 -11.31 -18.83 -6.31
N PHE A 119 -10.73 -17.80 -5.68
CA PHE A 119 -9.38 -17.37 -6.03
C PHE A 119 -8.35 -18.44 -5.74
N TRP A 120 -8.32 -18.95 -4.50
CA TRP A 120 -7.32 -19.94 -4.11
C TRP A 120 -7.51 -21.28 -4.83
N SER A 121 -8.74 -21.68 -5.15
CA SER A 121 -8.98 -22.89 -5.95
C SER A 121 -8.40 -22.77 -7.37
N ARG A 122 -8.47 -21.58 -7.98
CA ARG A 122 -7.87 -21.31 -9.28
C ARG A 122 -6.36 -21.12 -9.19
N TYR A 123 -5.88 -20.43 -8.16
CA TYR A 123 -4.44 -20.14 -7.98
C TYR A 123 -3.63 -21.42 -7.72
N ARG A 124 -4.24 -22.44 -7.09
CA ARG A 124 -3.65 -23.79 -6.94
C ARG A 124 -3.16 -24.43 -8.24
N VAL A 125 -3.73 -24.04 -9.38
CA VAL A 125 -3.30 -24.54 -10.70
C VAL A 125 -2.00 -23.87 -11.15
N VAL A 126 -1.72 -22.66 -10.66
CA VAL A 126 -0.49 -21.89 -10.95
C VAL A 126 0.62 -22.26 -9.98
N ASP A 127 0.30 -22.34 -8.70
CA ASP A 127 1.23 -22.70 -7.63
C ASP A 127 0.49 -23.55 -6.59
N SER A 128 0.75 -24.87 -6.61
CA SER A 128 0.08 -25.83 -5.73
C SER A 128 0.51 -25.71 -4.28
N ASP A 129 1.71 -25.19 -4.03
CA ASP A 129 2.37 -25.24 -2.72
C ASP A 129 2.04 -24.02 -1.86
N VAL A 130 1.48 -22.97 -2.48
CA VAL A 130 1.18 -21.69 -1.83
C VAL A 130 -0.26 -21.61 -1.30
N ALA A 131 -1.11 -22.60 -1.57
CA ALA A 131 -2.49 -22.56 -1.10
C ALA A 131 -2.56 -22.63 0.44
N PRO A 132 -3.21 -21.66 1.10
CA PRO A 132 -3.29 -21.63 2.55
C PRO A 132 -4.21 -22.73 3.09
N GLU A 133 -4.04 -23.08 4.36
CA GLU A 133 -4.89 -24.05 5.08
C GLU A 133 -6.37 -23.62 5.11
N HIS A 134 -6.62 -22.31 5.24
CA HIS A 134 -7.97 -21.74 5.29
C HIS A 134 -8.19 -20.72 4.15
N PRO A 135 -8.34 -21.17 2.90
CA PRO A 135 -8.44 -20.30 1.73
C PRO A 135 -9.61 -19.33 1.78
N GLU A 136 -10.75 -19.73 2.35
CA GLU A 136 -11.96 -18.93 2.45
C GLU A 136 -11.84 -17.70 3.36
N ILE A 137 -10.82 -17.63 4.22
CA ILE A 137 -10.57 -16.49 5.11
C ILE A 137 -9.19 -15.87 4.91
N THR A 138 -8.42 -16.34 3.93
CA THR A 138 -7.07 -15.85 3.66
C THR A 138 -7.09 -14.82 2.54
N ILE A 139 -6.75 -13.57 2.87
CA ILE A 139 -6.67 -12.47 1.90
C ILE A 139 -5.30 -12.53 1.20
N PRO A 140 -5.24 -12.70 -0.13
CA PRO A 140 -3.97 -12.72 -0.85
C PRO A 140 -3.40 -11.30 -1.03
N PHE A 141 -2.08 -11.18 -0.87
CA PHE A 141 -1.32 -9.97 -1.11
C PHE A 141 -0.12 -10.25 -2.02
N PHE A 142 0.19 -9.29 -2.89
CA PHE A 142 1.49 -9.17 -3.52
C PHE A 142 2.40 -8.31 -2.65
N ILE A 143 3.66 -8.70 -2.53
CA ILE A 143 4.70 -7.86 -1.94
C ILE A 143 5.51 -7.25 -3.08
N HIS A 144 5.56 -5.92 -3.11
CA HIS A 144 6.31 -5.15 -4.09
C HIS A 144 7.51 -4.48 -3.44
N GLY A 145 8.68 -4.72 -4.02
CA GLY A 145 9.87 -3.89 -3.84
C GLY A 145 10.10 -3.07 -5.11
N ASP A 146 10.18 -1.76 -4.97
CA ASP A 146 10.45 -0.85 -6.08
C ASP A 146 11.67 0.00 -5.74
N GLU A 147 12.75 -0.14 -6.52
CA GLU A 147 13.97 0.64 -6.36
C GLU A 147 14.03 1.74 -7.41
N GLY A 148 13.76 2.96 -6.97
CA GLY A 148 13.78 4.14 -7.82
C GLY A 148 15.01 5.00 -7.58
N ARG A 149 15.57 5.58 -8.65
CA ARG A 149 16.64 6.60 -8.55
C ARG A 149 16.18 8.04 -8.76
N GLY A 150 14.88 8.25 -9.00
CA GLY A 150 14.24 9.42 -9.63
C GLY A 150 14.71 10.84 -9.24
N GLN A 151 13.78 11.72 -8.85
CA GLN A 151 14.06 13.15 -8.63
C GLN A 151 15.10 13.43 -7.53
N CYS A 152 15.36 12.48 -6.63
CA CYS A 152 16.28 12.65 -5.52
C CYS A 152 17.77 12.41 -5.89
N LYS A 153 18.08 11.92 -7.10
CA LYS A 153 19.42 11.46 -7.51
C LYS A 153 20.05 10.44 -6.56
N ARG A 154 19.24 9.80 -5.72
CA ARG A 154 19.64 8.80 -4.72
C ARG A 154 18.70 7.62 -4.87
N ALA A 155 19.27 6.41 -4.83
CA ALA A 155 18.45 5.21 -4.91
C ALA A 155 17.67 5.05 -3.60
N VAL A 156 16.39 4.72 -3.74
CA VAL A 156 15.46 4.49 -2.63
C VAL A 156 14.67 3.23 -2.96
N LEU A 157 14.67 2.27 -2.02
CA LEU A 157 13.80 1.11 -2.06
C LEU A 157 12.50 1.43 -1.31
N VAL A 158 11.38 1.21 -1.98
CA VAL A 158 10.04 1.25 -1.40
C VAL A 158 9.54 -0.17 -1.30
N LEU A 159 9.13 -0.59 -0.09
CA LEU A 159 8.41 -1.84 0.11
C LEU A 159 6.94 -1.54 0.35
N ALA A 160 6.06 -2.26 -0.32
CA ALA A 160 4.64 -2.13 -0.14
C ALA A 160 3.91 -3.47 -0.37
N ALA A 161 2.81 -3.66 0.35
CA ALA A 161 1.88 -4.76 0.10
C ALA A 161 0.72 -4.29 -0.77
N GLN A 162 0.28 -5.10 -1.72
CA GLN A 162 -0.85 -4.81 -2.59
C GLN A 162 -1.86 -5.96 -2.47
N PRO A 163 -3.11 -5.71 -2.01
CA PRO A 163 -4.12 -6.75 -2.02
C PRO A 163 -4.42 -7.15 -3.46
N VAL A 164 -4.66 -8.44 -3.71
CA VAL A 164 -5.09 -8.89 -5.04
C VAL A 164 -6.46 -8.31 -5.38
N PHE A 165 -7.33 -8.18 -4.37
CA PHE A 165 -8.65 -7.56 -4.52
C PHE A 165 -8.61 -6.12 -4.01
N GLY A 166 -8.89 -5.16 -4.90
CA GLY A 166 -9.33 -3.83 -4.47
C GLY A 166 -10.82 -3.81 -4.13
N TRP A 167 -11.37 -2.64 -3.81
CA TRP A 167 -12.83 -2.50 -3.57
C TRP A 167 -13.72 -2.85 -4.77
N GLY A 168 -13.15 -3.01 -5.96
CA GLY A 168 -13.88 -3.45 -7.15
C GLY A 168 -14.21 -4.95 -7.20
N GLY A 169 -13.66 -5.76 -6.28
CA GLY A 169 -13.92 -7.20 -6.22
C GLY A 169 -13.20 -8.04 -7.29
N GLU A 170 -13.50 -9.34 -7.32
CA GLU A 170 -12.81 -10.34 -8.15
C GLU A 170 -12.93 -10.14 -9.67
N ASN A 171 -13.91 -9.37 -10.13
CA ASN A 171 -14.14 -9.10 -11.55
C ASN A 171 -13.60 -7.74 -12.01
N SER A 172 -12.87 -7.04 -11.13
CA SER A 172 -12.25 -5.76 -11.43
C SER A 172 -10.73 -5.92 -11.48
N ILE A 173 -10.14 -5.65 -12.64
CA ILE A 173 -8.69 -5.70 -12.79
C ILE A 173 -8.12 -4.34 -12.39
N THR A 174 -7.20 -4.34 -11.43
CA THR A 174 -6.39 -3.16 -11.10
C THR A 174 -5.36 -2.87 -12.21
N SER A 175 -5.81 -2.55 -13.42
CA SER A 175 -4.96 -2.33 -14.61
C SER A 175 -4.70 -0.85 -14.87
N HIS A 176 -3.60 -0.53 -15.59
CA HIS A 176 -3.11 0.83 -15.83
C HIS A 176 -4.18 1.78 -16.46
N LYS A 177 -5.13 1.22 -17.22
CA LYS A 177 -6.24 1.98 -17.85
C LYS A 177 -7.34 2.38 -16.87
N GLN A 178 -7.57 1.62 -15.80
CA GLN A 178 -8.46 2.00 -14.68
C GLN A 178 -7.71 2.75 -13.56
N LEU A 179 -6.42 2.48 -13.40
CA LEU A 179 -5.50 3.14 -12.45
C LEU A 179 -5.31 4.64 -12.71
N ALA A 180 -5.33 5.08 -13.97
CA ALA A 180 -5.14 6.49 -14.32
C ALA A 180 -6.36 7.38 -13.96
N PHE A 181 -7.53 6.79 -13.68
CA PHE A 181 -8.75 7.56 -13.50
C PHE A 181 -9.37 7.48 -12.10
N ASN A 182 -9.22 6.40 -11.31
CA ASN A 182 -10.12 6.23 -10.15
C ASN A 182 -9.59 5.57 -8.86
N MET A 183 -8.29 5.37 -8.63
CA MET A 183 -7.84 4.59 -7.46
C MET A 183 -6.62 5.14 -6.71
N GLN A 184 -6.84 5.43 -5.42
CA GLN A 184 -5.88 5.92 -4.42
C GLN A 184 -5.43 4.78 -3.47
N THR A 185 -4.47 5.09 -2.61
CA THR A 185 -3.51 4.26 -1.85
C THR A 185 -3.96 2.86 -1.38
N PHE A 186 -5.19 2.69 -0.89
CA PHE A 186 -5.67 1.39 -0.39
C PHE A 186 -5.88 0.32 -1.45
N THR A 187 -5.96 0.73 -2.71
CA THR A 187 -6.27 -0.19 -3.82
C THR A 187 -5.12 -0.43 -4.76
N THR A 188 -3.98 0.19 -4.47
CA THR A 188 -2.77 0.04 -5.26
C THR A 188 -1.64 -0.48 -4.39
N ARG A 189 -1.21 0.24 -3.36
CA ARG A 189 -0.05 -0.16 -2.53
C ARG A 189 -0.16 0.40 -1.11
N MET A 190 -0.15 -0.49 -0.14
CA MET A 190 -0.01 -0.19 1.29
C MET A 190 1.47 -0.10 1.62
N LEU A 191 1.96 1.14 1.79
CA LEU A 191 3.37 1.39 2.06
C LEU A 191 3.79 0.69 3.36
N MET A 192 4.88 -0.08 3.32
CA MET A 192 5.43 -0.74 4.51
C MET A 192 6.67 -0.02 5.00
N THR A 193 7.59 0.32 4.11
CA THR A 193 8.76 1.13 4.46
C THR A 193 9.38 1.79 3.23
N VAL A 194 10.20 2.79 3.49
CA VAL A 194 11.04 3.47 2.49
C VAL A 194 12.46 3.46 3.02
N ILE A 195 13.41 2.94 2.24
CA ILE A 195 14.81 2.80 2.64
C ILE A 195 15.71 3.49 1.61
N PRO A 196 16.36 4.61 1.97
CA PRO A 196 17.41 5.18 1.14
C PRO A 196 18.62 4.24 1.06
N SER A 197 19.19 4.11 -0.13
CA SER A 197 20.36 3.25 -0.40
C SER A 197 21.58 3.56 0.46
N GLU A 198 21.75 4.81 0.87
CA GLU A 198 22.82 5.20 1.81
C GLU A 198 22.72 4.53 3.19
N HIS A 199 21.53 4.00 3.53
CA HIS A 199 21.26 3.35 4.80
C HIS A 199 21.32 1.82 4.73
N TYR A 200 21.52 1.23 3.54
CA TYR A 200 21.70 -0.21 3.40
C TYR A 200 22.98 -0.64 4.12
N ALA A 201 22.81 -1.46 5.15
CA ALA A 201 23.89 -2.24 5.75
C ALA A 201 24.40 -3.27 4.72
N ALA A 202 25.62 -3.74 4.95
CA ALA A 202 26.27 -4.72 4.10
C ALA A 202 25.40 -5.98 3.92
N ASN A 203 25.54 -6.62 2.76
CA ASN A 203 24.86 -7.87 2.42
C ASN A 203 23.33 -7.83 2.53
N GLY A 204 22.73 -6.63 2.45
CA GLY A 204 21.28 -6.46 2.55
C GLY A 204 20.71 -6.70 3.95
N ALA A 205 21.54 -6.67 5.00
CA ALA A 205 21.11 -6.96 6.38
C ALA A 205 19.94 -6.08 6.84
N THR A 206 19.93 -4.79 6.47
CA THR A 206 18.80 -3.88 6.75
C THR A 206 17.49 -4.43 6.20
N LEU A 207 17.49 -4.83 4.93
CA LEU A 207 16.31 -5.30 4.23
C LEU A 207 15.83 -6.63 4.80
N GLN A 208 16.74 -7.57 5.05
CA GLN A 208 16.39 -8.87 5.65
C GLN A 208 15.80 -8.71 7.05
N THR A 209 16.36 -7.84 7.89
CA THR A 209 15.82 -7.57 9.22
C THR A 209 14.43 -6.96 9.15
N ILE A 210 14.20 -6.01 8.24
CA ILE A 210 12.89 -5.40 8.06
C ILE A 210 11.89 -6.43 7.53
N LEU A 211 12.21 -7.16 6.46
CA LEU A 211 11.32 -8.17 5.87
C LEU A 211 10.90 -9.27 6.84
N ARG A 212 11.77 -9.66 7.79
CA ARG A 212 11.42 -10.64 8.82
C ARG A 212 10.45 -10.11 9.89
N ALA A 213 10.35 -8.79 10.01
CA ALA A 213 9.51 -8.13 11.01
C ALA A 213 8.20 -7.58 10.43
N LEU A 214 8.06 -7.62 9.10
CA LEU A 214 6.88 -7.20 8.35
C LEU A 214 5.88 -8.35 8.20
#